data_AF-A0A7J6SG01-F1
#
_entry.id   AF-A0A7J6SG01-F1
#
_cell.length_a   1.000
_cell.length_b   1.000
_cell.length_c   1.000
_cell.angle_alpha   90.00
_cell.angle_beta   90.00
_cell.angle_gamma   90.00
#
_symmetry.space_group_name_H-M   'P 1'
#
loop_
_entity.id
_entity.type
_entity.pdbx_description
1 polymer ?
#
loop_
_entity_poly.entity_id
_entity_poly.type
_entity_poly.pdbx_seq_one_letter_code
_entity_poly.pdbx_strand_id
1 'polypeptide(L)'
;ESTLNLKESILSSSDIKLNCRGVHKDNILFSGTRLVLTKPPTAPDSGMLRKAPYKQGAVCYVLRTGFDTVQGKLVRTILYSSERVTGTNSREATTFLLGLVAVALVASAYVAYYRSVVEPSLTSSKWKLFLSLTHIITNVVPPEFPVTMSIAVTMCLGHLMRNGVYCTEPFRLPFAGQVDVCCFDKTGTITNGEMTLQATKMLPGASSVDSGKLLDLVLSCCHSLTAVDPLATVLVGDPLEQAMFTAARTATNAAAIYLPGSGPPTFQIFGTQKYSQIARFPFNSELQRMSVAMKHENGPASELLILSKGSPEVMETLLEEVPQDYEETYQDLAGEGLRVIAAAYKRVSNHSEITDRGEVEKNLHFV
;
A
#
# COMPACT_ATOMS: atom_id res chain seq x y z
N GLU A 1 4.28 -1.73 2.63
CA GLU A 1 4.57 -1.25 3.99
C GLU A 1 4.25 0.22 4.04
N SER A 2 3.22 0.58 4.79
CA SER A 2 2.73 1.95 4.88
C SER A 2 3.32 2.68 6.10
N THR A 3 4.05 1.96 6.96
CA THR A 3 4.72 2.47 8.16
C THR A 3 5.87 3.42 7.81
N LEU A 4 5.97 4.54 8.52
CA LEU A 4 7.19 5.35 8.49
C LEU A 4 8.31 4.56 9.16
N ASN A 5 9.25 4.08 8.35
CA ASN A 5 10.42 3.41 8.86
C ASN A 5 11.43 4.48 9.33
N LEU A 6 11.75 4.46 10.63
CA LEU A 6 12.88 5.22 11.15
C LEU A 6 14.16 4.63 10.52
N LYS A 7 14.97 5.50 9.94
CA LYS A 7 16.25 5.13 9.32
C LYS A 7 17.36 5.76 10.14
N GLU A 8 18.25 4.93 10.66
CA GLU A 8 19.37 5.38 11.48
C GLU A 8 20.65 5.39 10.66
N SER A 9 21.62 6.21 11.10
CA SER A 9 22.95 6.20 10.49
C SER A 9 23.74 5.00 10.98
N ILE A 10 24.57 4.42 10.11
CA ILE A 10 25.56 3.43 10.51
C ILE A 10 26.64 4.14 11.33
N LEU A 11 26.50 4.12 12.67
CA LEU A 11 27.46 4.68 13.62
C LEU A 11 28.56 3.65 13.89
N SER A 12 29.55 3.56 13.00
CA SER A 12 30.70 2.69 13.23
C SER A 12 31.97 3.21 12.56
N SER A 13 33.08 3.03 13.28
CA SER A 13 34.45 3.18 12.81
C SER A 13 34.73 2.34 11.55
N SER A 14 35.69 2.83 10.78
CA SER A 14 36.09 2.48 9.41
C SER A 14 36.13 0.98 9.04
N ASP A 15 35.77 0.70 7.78
CA ASP A 15 35.82 -0.57 7.02
C ASP A 15 34.77 -1.66 7.32
N ILE A 16 33.49 -1.29 7.43
CA ILE A 16 32.39 -2.26 7.40
C ILE A 16 32.00 -2.63 5.96
N LYS A 17 31.94 -3.93 5.66
CA LYS A 17 31.29 -4.45 4.45
C LYS A 17 29.78 -4.26 4.53
N LEU A 18 29.23 -3.43 3.66
CA LEU A 18 27.80 -3.13 3.61
C LEU A 18 26.97 -4.39 3.26
N ASN A 19 26.26 -4.95 4.24
CA ASN A 19 25.30 -6.02 4.02
C ASN A 19 23.88 -5.48 3.81
N CYS A 20 23.49 -5.30 2.55
CA CYS A 20 22.17 -4.74 2.18
C CYS A 20 20.98 -5.67 2.43
N ARG A 21 21.19 -6.96 2.72
CA ARG A 21 20.12 -7.96 2.86
C ARG A 21 19.94 -8.47 4.30
N GLY A 22 20.83 -8.08 5.21
CA GLY A 22 20.77 -8.45 6.62
C GLY A 22 20.78 -7.22 7.52
N VAL A 23 21.83 -7.10 8.33
CA VAL A 23 21.95 -6.14 9.44
C VAL A 23 21.79 -4.67 9.05
N HIS A 24 22.11 -4.27 7.81
CA HIS A 24 22.02 -2.87 7.37
C HIS A 24 20.79 -2.57 6.50
N LYS A 25 19.82 -3.48 6.43
CA LYS A 25 18.57 -3.27 5.69
C LYS A 25 17.84 -2.00 6.17
N ASP A 26 17.85 -1.75 7.47
CA ASP A 26 17.19 -0.61 8.08
C ASP A 26 17.94 0.71 7.95
N ASN A 27 19.15 0.70 7.35
CA ASN A 27 19.93 1.90 7.09
C ASN A 27 19.88 2.33 5.61
N ILE A 28 19.17 1.57 4.77
CA ILE A 28 19.07 1.81 3.33
C ILE A 28 17.77 2.56 3.01
N LEU A 29 17.90 3.55 2.12
CA LEU A 29 16.82 4.27 1.48
C LEU A 29 16.62 3.76 0.05
N PHE A 30 15.37 3.49 -0.33
CA PHE A 30 15.03 3.02 -1.67
C PHE A 30 14.52 4.18 -2.55
N SER A 31 14.68 4.04 -3.87
CA SER A 31 14.05 4.96 -4.82
C SER A 31 12.53 4.94 -4.64
N GLY A 32 11.91 6.13 -4.53
CA GLY A 32 10.48 6.29 -4.30
C GLY A 32 10.08 6.50 -2.83
N THR A 33 11.01 6.49 -1.88
CA THR A 33 10.69 6.84 -0.48
C THR A 33 10.62 8.36 -0.29
N ARG A 34 9.54 8.86 0.33
CA ARG A 34 9.40 10.26 0.73
C ARG A 34 10.03 10.48 2.11
N LEU A 35 11.07 11.31 2.19
CA LEU A 35 11.66 11.73 3.45
C LEU A 35 10.77 12.82 4.08
N VAL A 36 10.27 12.56 5.29
CA VAL A 36 9.37 13.48 6.02
C VAL A 36 10.15 14.34 6.99
N LEU A 37 11.08 13.73 7.73
CA LEU A 37 11.88 14.39 8.75
C LEU A 37 13.32 13.90 8.65
N THR A 38 14.25 14.83 8.77
CA THR A 38 15.68 14.58 8.82
C THR A 38 16.26 15.31 10.01
N LYS A 39 17.07 14.61 10.80
CA LYS A 39 17.88 15.23 11.85
C LYS A 39 19.29 15.44 11.33
N PRO A 40 19.89 16.64 11.50
CA PRO A 40 21.27 16.85 11.14
C PRO A 40 22.20 15.98 12.02
N PRO A 41 23.38 15.62 11.52
CA PRO A 41 24.35 14.83 12.28
C PRO A 41 24.73 15.55 13.59
N THR A 42 24.73 14.80 14.70
CA THR A 42 24.99 15.32 16.04
C THR A 42 26.49 15.36 16.39
N ALA A 43 27.31 14.59 15.67
CA ALA A 43 28.75 14.50 15.89
C ALA A 43 29.53 15.47 14.99
N PRO A 44 30.66 16.05 15.46
CA PRO A 44 31.54 16.86 14.64
C PRO A 44 32.12 16.02 13.48
N ASP A 45 32.11 16.59 12.27
CA ASP A 45 32.60 15.97 11.03
C ASP A 45 33.92 15.23 11.25
N SER A 46 33.93 13.91 11.05
CA SER A 46 35.15 13.10 10.97
C SER A 46 35.94 13.34 9.65
N GLY A 47 35.72 14.49 8.99
CA GLY A 47 36.39 14.90 7.75
C GLY A 47 36.00 14.11 6.49
N MET A 48 35.25 13.01 6.61
CA MET A 48 34.90 12.13 5.49
C MET A 48 33.59 12.51 4.77
N LEU A 49 32.70 13.27 5.42
CA LEU A 49 31.40 13.65 4.86
C LEU A 49 31.42 15.14 4.49
N ARG A 50 30.93 15.47 3.28
CA ARG A 50 30.68 16.87 2.91
C ARG A 50 29.50 17.37 3.75
N LYS A 51 29.61 18.59 4.31
CA LYS A 51 28.50 19.25 5.00
C LYS A 51 27.24 19.23 4.14
N ALA A 52 26.11 18.88 4.75
CA ALA A 52 24.83 18.91 4.08
C ALA A 52 24.58 20.32 3.50
N PRO A 53 24.13 20.44 2.23
CA PRO A 53 23.91 21.74 1.58
C PRO A 53 22.78 22.56 2.20
N TYR A 54 21.91 21.94 3.01
CA TYR A 54 20.79 22.59 3.70
C TYR A 54 20.86 22.35 5.21
N LYS A 55 20.36 23.32 6.01
CA LYS A 55 20.33 23.27 7.49
C LYS A 55 19.60 22.05 8.07
N GLN A 56 18.75 21.40 7.27
CA GLN A 56 17.97 20.20 7.64
C GLN A 56 18.22 19.02 6.68
N GLY A 57 19.36 18.98 5.99
CA GLY A 57 19.70 17.86 5.09
C GLY A 57 20.42 16.70 5.79
N ALA A 58 20.19 15.48 5.33
CA ALA A 58 21.01 14.30 5.69
C ALA A 58 21.93 13.93 4.52
N VAL A 59 23.16 13.50 4.81
CA VAL A 59 24.15 13.08 3.81
C VAL A 59 24.06 11.56 3.65
N CYS A 60 23.97 11.08 2.40
CA CYS A 60 23.81 9.67 2.08
C CYS A 60 24.79 9.24 0.97
N TYR A 61 25.12 7.95 0.93
CA TYR A 61 25.87 7.34 -0.17
C TYR A 61 24.93 6.74 -1.23
N VAL A 62 25.22 6.98 -2.50
CA VAL A 62 24.45 6.40 -3.62
C VAL A 62 24.96 4.98 -3.87
N LEU A 63 24.09 3.98 -3.72
CA LEU A 63 24.46 2.58 -3.95
C LEU A 63 24.22 2.12 -5.39
N ARG A 64 23.10 2.55 -6.01
CA ARG A 64 22.68 2.16 -7.37
C ARG A 64 21.92 3.29 -8.03
N THR A 65 21.97 3.39 -9.35
CA THR A 65 21.29 4.40 -10.15
C THR A 65 20.51 3.75 -11.31
N GLY A 66 19.53 4.46 -11.86
CA GLY A 66 18.76 4.02 -13.03
C GLY A 66 18.06 2.66 -12.89
N PHE A 67 18.14 1.85 -13.94
CA PHE A 67 17.49 0.52 -14.02
C PHE A 67 18.11 -0.55 -13.11
N ASP A 68 19.25 -0.28 -12.45
CA ASP A 68 19.84 -1.19 -11.47
C ASP A 68 19.23 -1.05 -10.07
N THR A 69 18.45 0.02 -9.84
CA THR A 69 17.65 0.19 -8.63
C THR A 69 16.52 -0.85 -8.56
N VAL A 70 15.97 -1.08 -7.37
CA VAL A 70 14.87 -2.04 -7.19
C VAL A 70 13.64 -1.65 -8.03
N GLN A 71 13.22 -0.39 -7.95
CA GLN A 71 12.10 0.15 -8.74
C GLN A 71 12.41 0.10 -10.24
N GLY A 72 13.64 0.46 -10.65
CA GLY A 72 14.08 0.38 -12.03
C GLY A 72 14.02 -1.05 -12.59
N LYS A 73 14.49 -2.05 -11.84
CA LYS A 73 14.40 -3.46 -12.25
C LYS A 73 12.97 -3.93 -12.44
N LEU A 74 12.04 -3.50 -11.57
CA LEU A 74 10.61 -3.83 -11.72
C LEU A 74 10.03 -3.22 -13.00
N VAL A 75 10.28 -1.93 -13.24
CA VAL A 75 9.83 -1.25 -14.48
C VAL A 75 10.44 -1.90 -15.72
N ARG A 76 11.74 -2.23 -15.68
CA ARG A 76 12.41 -2.95 -16.76
C ARG A 76 11.76 -4.31 -17.02
N THR A 77 11.44 -5.05 -15.96
CA THR A 77 10.77 -6.34 -16.08
C THR A 77 9.42 -6.15 -16.75
N ILE A 78 8.58 -5.22 -16.28
CA ILE A 78 7.26 -4.92 -16.87
C ILE A 78 7.37 -4.56 -18.38
N LEU A 79 8.34 -3.72 -18.74
CA LEU A 79 8.52 -3.27 -20.13
C LEU A 79 9.00 -4.36 -21.09
N TYR A 80 9.83 -5.30 -20.62
CA TYR A 80 10.44 -6.33 -21.46
C TYR A 80 9.84 -7.72 -21.29
N SER A 81 9.01 -7.96 -20.27
CA SER A 81 8.32 -9.24 -20.05
C SER A 81 6.93 -9.31 -20.68
N SER A 82 6.39 -8.20 -21.18
CA SER A 82 5.12 -8.21 -21.90
C SER A 82 5.35 -8.74 -23.32
N GLU A 83 5.13 -10.03 -23.53
CA GLU A 83 4.95 -10.55 -24.88
C GLU A 83 3.76 -9.85 -25.53
N ARG A 84 3.89 -9.53 -26.82
CA ARG A 84 2.76 -8.99 -27.58
C ARG A 84 1.69 -10.07 -27.66
N VAL A 85 0.55 -9.81 -27.04
CA VAL A 85 -0.66 -10.63 -27.14
C VAL A 85 -1.25 -10.44 -28.54
N THR A 86 -0.57 -11.00 -29.53
CA THR A 86 -1.01 -11.07 -30.94
C THR A 86 -1.43 -12.50 -31.32
N GLY A 87 -1.41 -13.45 -30.37
CA GLY A 87 -1.41 -14.88 -30.66
C GLY A 87 -2.75 -15.61 -30.67
N THR A 88 -3.83 -15.08 -30.09
CA THR A 88 -5.09 -15.84 -29.91
C THR A 88 -6.13 -15.55 -30.99
N ASN A 89 -6.43 -14.28 -31.27
CA ASN A 89 -7.37 -13.92 -32.36
C ASN A 89 -6.89 -14.36 -33.74
N SER A 90 -5.58 -14.44 -33.96
CA SER A 90 -5.03 -14.85 -35.25
C SER A 90 -5.35 -16.30 -35.57
N ARG A 91 -5.41 -17.20 -34.57
CA ARG A 91 -5.69 -18.62 -34.83
C ARG A 91 -7.14 -18.82 -35.29
N GLU A 92 -8.11 -18.29 -34.57
CA GLU A 92 -9.53 -18.43 -34.92
C GLU A 92 -9.85 -17.76 -36.25
N ALA A 93 -9.36 -16.52 -36.45
CA ALA A 93 -9.52 -15.81 -37.72
C ALA A 93 -8.86 -16.55 -38.89
N THR A 94 -7.66 -17.13 -38.67
CA THR A 94 -6.98 -17.94 -39.71
C THR A 94 -7.76 -19.22 -40.01
N THR A 95 -8.30 -19.91 -39.01
CA THR A 95 -9.13 -21.11 -39.25
C THR A 95 -10.42 -20.79 -39.99
N PHE A 96 -11.07 -19.67 -39.66
CA PHE A 96 -12.27 -19.20 -40.36
C PHE A 96 -11.94 -18.84 -41.82
N LEU A 97 -10.85 -18.09 -42.05
CA LEU A 97 -10.41 -17.71 -43.38
C LEU A 97 -10.03 -18.94 -44.22
N LEU A 98 -9.32 -19.91 -43.65
CA LEU A 98 -8.99 -21.17 -44.31
C LEU A 98 -10.26 -21.96 -44.70
N GLY A 99 -11.28 -21.96 -43.83
CA GLY A 99 -12.58 -22.56 -44.12
C GLY A 99 -13.28 -21.91 -45.32
N LEU A 100 -13.32 -20.57 -45.37
CA LEU A 100 -13.90 -19.83 -46.50
C LEU A 100 -13.14 -20.11 -47.81
N VAL A 101 -11.81 -20.10 -47.78
CA VAL A 101 -10.97 -20.41 -48.94
C VAL A 101 -11.22 -21.84 -49.43
N ALA A 102 -11.36 -22.82 -48.52
CA ALA A 102 -11.66 -24.20 -48.89
C ALA A 102 -13.00 -24.32 -49.63
N VAL A 103 -14.04 -23.65 -49.14
CA VAL A 103 -15.36 -23.62 -49.81
C VAL A 103 -15.26 -22.93 -51.18
N ALA A 104 -14.54 -21.82 -51.29
CA ALA A 104 -14.32 -21.12 -52.56
C ALA A 104 -13.59 -21.99 -53.59
N LEU A 105 -12.59 -22.77 -53.15
CA LEU A 105 -11.86 -23.69 -54.03
C LEU A 105 -12.76 -24.84 -54.52
N VAL A 106 -13.58 -25.42 -53.65
CA VAL A 106 -14.55 -26.47 -54.05
C VAL A 106 -15.57 -25.93 -55.05
N ALA A 107 -16.14 -24.74 -54.81
CA ALA A 107 -17.07 -24.09 -55.72
C ALA A 107 -16.41 -23.74 -57.07
N SER A 108 -15.18 -23.23 -57.03
CA SER A 108 -14.38 -22.91 -58.22
C SER A 108 -14.08 -24.17 -59.05
N ALA A 109 -13.70 -25.27 -58.40
CA ALA A 109 -13.46 -26.55 -59.07
C ALA A 109 -14.75 -27.12 -59.70
N TYR A 110 -15.89 -27.02 -59.00
CA TYR A 110 -17.18 -27.45 -59.52
C TYR A 110 -17.60 -26.65 -60.76
N VAL A 111 -17.48 -25.32 -60.73
CA VAL A 111 -17.80 -24.45 -61.87
C VAL A 111 -16.86 -24.71 -63.06
N ALA A 112 -15.57 -24.94 -62.79
CA ALA A 112 -14.61 -25.29 -63.82
C ALA A 112 -14.94 -26.66 -64.47
N TYR A 113 -15.31 -27.65 -63.67
CA TYR A 113 -15.74 -28.97 -64.16
C TYR A 113 -17.04 -28.87 -64.98
N TYR A 114 -18.08 -28.23 -64.45
CA TYR A 114 -19.38 -28.11 -65.12
C TYR A 114 -19.26 -27.41 -66.49
N ARG A 115 -18.52 -26.28 -66.55
CA ARG A 115 -18.32 -25.55 -67.82
C ARG A 115 -17.41 -26.27 -68.80
N SER A 116 -16.41 -27.02 -68.33
CA SER A 116 -15.50 -27.74 -69.23
C SER A 116 -16.06 -29.04 -69.79
N VAL A 117 -16.87 -29.78 -69.01
CA VAL A 117 -17.31 -31.14 -69.36
C VAL A 117 -18.79 -31.20 -69.78
N VAL A 118 -19.69 -30.52 -69.06
CA VAL A 118 -21.13 -30.71 -69.21
C VAL A 118 -21.71 -29.82 -70.31
N GLU A 119 -21.33 -28.54 -70.35
CA GLU A 119 -21.77 -27.58 -71.38
C GLU A 119 -20.59 -26.81 -72.01
N PRO A 120 -19.79 -27.46 -72.87
CA PRO A 120 -18.68 -26.80 -73.56
C PRO A 120 -19.13 -25.68 -74.52
N SER A 121 -20.40 -25.66 -74.95
CA SER A 121 -21.01 -24.59 -75.75
C SER A 121 -21.16 -23.27 -75.00
N LEU A 122 -21.25 -23.30 -73.66
CA LEU A 122 -21.26 -22.11 -72.80
C LEU A 122 -19.85 -21.62 -72.44
N THR A 123 -18.81 -22.41 -72.73
CA THR A 123 -17.40 -22.04 -72.50
C THR A 123 -16.93 -21.04 -73.56
N SER A 124 -17.42 -19.82 -73.40
CA SER A 124 -17.07 -18.69 -74.26
C SER A 124 -15.68 -18.16 -73.83
N SER A 125 -14.61 -18.78 -74.33
CA SER A 125 -13.18 -18.43 -74.09
C SER A 125 -12.62 -18.72 -72.68
N LYS A 126 -11.39 -19.25 -72.62
CA LYS A 126 -10.63 -19.52 -71.39
C LYS A 126 -10.52 -18.27 -70.49
N TRP A 127 -10.51 -17.09 -71.10
CA TRP A 127 -10.49 -15.81 -70.39
C TRP A 127 -11.75 -15.55 -69.55
N LYS A 128 -12.95 -15.91 -70.03
CA LYS A 128 -14.18 -15.74 -69.24
C LYS A 128 -14.25 -16.73 -68.08
N LEU A 129 -13.72 -17.94 -68.27
CA LEU A 129 -13.60 -18.94 -67.20
C LEU A 129 -12.65 -18.44 -66.11
N PHE A 130 -11.47 -17.93 -66.49
CA PHE A 130 -10.52 -17.34 -65.54
C PHE A 130 -11.13 -16.18 -64.74
N LEU A 131 -11.79 -15.22 -65.40
CA LEU A 131 -12.45 -14.11 -64.72
C LEU A 131 -13.55 -14.58 -63.76
N SER A 132 -14.31 -15.63 -64.13
CA SER A 132 -15.35 -16.19 -63.27
C SER A 132 -14.77 -16.83 -62.00
N LEU A 133 -13.65 -17.55 -62.10
CA LEU A 133 -12.99 -18.18 -60.96
C LEU A 133 -12.39 -17.12 -60.01
N THR A 134 -11.71 -16.12 -60.56
CA THR A 134 -11.19 -15.00 -59.75
C THR A 134 -12.32 -14.25 -59.05
N HIS A 135 -13.47 -14.08 -59.69
CA HIS A 135 -14.63 -13.42 -59.08
C HIS A 135 -15.19 -14.21 -57.87
N ILE A 136 -15.25 -15.54 -57.96
CA ILE A 136 -15.68 -16.41 -56.84
C ILE A 136 -14.72 -16.27 -55.65
N ILE A 137 -13.41 -16.30 -55.92
CA ILE A 137 -12.39 -16.19 -54.87
C ILE A 137 -12.40 -14.80 -54.23
N THR A 138 -12.51 -13.73 -55.01
CA THR A 138 -12.53 -12.35 -54.47
C THR A 138 -13.78 -12.08 -53.64
N ASN A 139 -14.93 -12.63 -54.02
CA ASN A 139 -16.20 -12.40 -53.30
C ASN A 139 -16.33 -13.21 -52.01
N VAL A 140 -15.49 -14.23 -51.76
CA VAL A 140 -15.62 -15.08 -50.56
C VAL A 140 -15.21 -14.35 -49.28
N VAL A 141 -14.32 -13.36 -49.38
CA VAL A 141 -13.89 -12.54 -48.24
C VAL A 141 -14.53 -11.17 -48.39
N PRO A 142 -15.67 -10.90 -47.74
CA PRO A 142 -16.30 -9.61 -47.83
C PRO A 142 -15.41 -8.55 -47.16
N PRO A 143 -15.11 -7.43 -47.85
CA PRO A 143 -14.25 -6.36 -47.33
C PRO A 143 -14.85 -5.63 -46.12
N GLU A 144 -16.13 -5.86 -45.82
CA GLU A 144 -16.86 -5.23 -44.71
C GLU A 144 -16.43 -5.77 -43.34
N PHE A 145 -15.92 -7.01 -43.26
CA PHE A 145 -15.63 -7.67 -41.97
C PHE A 145 -14.66 -6.88 -41.06
N PRO A 146 -13.48 -6.40 -41.53
CA PRO A 146 -12.56 -5.63 -40.68
C PRO A 146 -13.13 -4.27 -40.24
N VAL A 147 -13.96 -3.66 -41.11
CA VAL A 147 -14.60 -2.36 -40.85
C VAL A 147 -15.63 -2.50 -39.73
N THR A 148 -16.51 -3.50 -39.81
CA THR A 148 -17.52 -3.75 -38.78
C THR A 148 -16.89 -4.02 -37.42
N MET A 149 -15.81 -4.81 -37.37
CA MET A 149 -15.10 -5.11 -36.11
C MET A 149 -14.52 -3.83 -35.49
N SER A 150 -13.95 -2.95 -36.30
CA SER A 150 -13.34 -1.69 -35.85
C SER A 150 -14.39 -0.70 -35.34
N ILE A 151 -15.55 -0.60 -36.00
CA ILE A 151 -16.68 0.22 -35.53
C ILE A 151 -17.21 -0.31 -34.20
N ALA A 152 -17.39 -1.63 -34.07
CA ALA A 152 -17.88 -2.25 -32.84
C ALA A 152 -16.95 -1.95 -31.65
N VAL A 153 -15.63 -2.15 -31.80
CA VAL A 153 -14.64 -1.84 -30.76
C VAL A 153 -14.66 -0.36 -30.38
N THR A 154 -14.80 0.54 -31.36
CA THR A 154 -14.86 1.99 -31.12
C THR A 154 -16.12 2.40 -30.37
N MET A 155 -17.27 1.81 -30.67
CA MET A 155 -18.52 2.04 -29.94
C MET A 155 -18.41 1.56 -28.49
N CYS A 156 -17.82 0.38 -28.26
CA CYS A 156 -17.58 -0.14 -26.91
C CYS A 156 -16.60 0.75 -26.13
N LEU A 157 -15.53 1.24 -26.76
CA LEU A 157 -14.59 2.18 -26.15
C LEU A 157 -15.29 3.48 -25.71
N GLY A 158 -16.14 4.04 -26.58
CA GLY A 158 -16.94 5.23 -26.25
C GLY A 158 -17.89 5.00 -25.07
N HIS A 159 -18.47 3.80 -24.95
CA HIS A 159 -19.28 3.44 -23.80
C HIS A 159 -18.46 3.31 -22.51
N LEU A 160 -17.29 2.65 -22.55
CA LEU A 160 -16.41 2.49 -21.40
C LEU A 160 -15.85 3.83 -20.89
N MET A 161 -15.47 4.73 -21.79
CA MET A 161 -14.98 6.06 -21.41
C MET A 161 -16.04 6.89 -20.67
N ARG A 162 -17.32 6.74 -21.03
CA ARG A 162 -18.43 7.38 -20.30
C ARG A 162 -18.60 6.84 -18.88
N ASN A 163 -18.19 5.60 -18.65
CA ASN A 163 -18.19 4.96 -17.33
C ASN A 163 -16.84 5.14 -16.58
N GLY A 164 -15.95 6.00 -17.08
CA GLY A 164 -14.64 6.27 -16.44
C GLY A 164 -13.59 5.17 -16.64
N VAL A 165 -13.82 4.22 -17.55
CA VAL A 165 -12.87 3.14 -17.88
C VAL A 165 -12.10 3.50 -19.14
N TYR A 166 -10.79 3.70 -19.00
CA TYR A 166 -9.91 4.11 -20.11
C TYR A 166 -9.06 2.93 -20.58
N CYS A 167 -9.27 2.50 -21.82
CA CYS A 167 -8.49 1.42 -22.43
C CYS A 167 -7.34 1.99 -23.27
N THR A 168 -6.11 1.55 -23.00
CA THR A 168 -4.92 1.91 -23.79
C THR A 168 -4.76 1.06 -25.05
N GLU A 169 -5.26 -0.18 -25.03
CA GLU A 169 -5.17 -1.16 -26.12
C GLU A 169 -6.58 -1.67 -26.52
N PRO A 170 -7.27 -1.01 -27.48
CA PRO A 170 -8.66 -1.33 -27.81
C PRO A 170 -8.89 -2.75 -28.36
N PHE A 171 -7.88 -3.33 -29.03
CA PHE A 171 -7.96 -4.70 -29.55
C PHE A 171 -8.04 -5.76 -28.46
N ARG A 172 -7.71 -5.43 -27.19
CA ARG A 172 -7.87 -6.34 -26.05
C ARG A 172 -9.31 -6.44 -25.55
N LEU A 173 -10.15 -5.50 -25.95
CA LEU A 173 -11.50 -5.36 -25.39
C LEU A 173 -12.38 -6.59 -25.58
N PRO A 174 -12.42 -7.26 -26.76
CA PRO A 174 -13.19 -8.48 -26.93
C PRO A 174 -12.76 -9.63 -26.01
N PHE A 175 -11.47 -9.71 -25.67
CA PHE A 175 -10.95 -10.76 -24.78
C PHE A 175 -11.42 -10.61 -23.34
N ALA A 176 -11.78 -9.39 -22.91
CA ALA A 176 -12.34 -9.19 -21.57
C ALA A 176 -13.67 -9.95 -21.38
N GLY A 177 -14.39 -10.27 -22.46
CA GLY A 177 -15.60 -11.12 -22.43
C GLY A 177 -15.33 -12.62 -22.37
N GLN A 178 -14.07 -13.06 -22.55
CA GLN A 178 -13.66 -14.47 -22.58
C GLN A 178 -12.78 -14.83 -21.37
N VAL A 179 -12.85 -14.07 -20.29
CA VAL A 179 -12.02 -14.30 -19.10
C VAL A 179 -12.63 -15.44 -18.27
N ASP A 180 -11.88 -16.52 -18.10
CA ASP A 180 -12.27 -17.66 -17.24
C ASP A 180 -11.86 -17.48 -15.77
N VAL A 181 -10.79 -16.72 -15.53
CA VAL A 181 -10.17 -16.55 -14.20
C VAL A 181 -9.92 -15.07 -13.92
N CYS A 182 -10.51 -14.57 -12.83
CA CYS A 182 -10.30 -13.21 -12.33
C CYS A 182 -9.38 -13.24 -11.11
N CYS A 183 -8.13 -12.81 -11.29
CA CYS A 183 -7.19 -12.62 -10.17
C CYS A 183 -7.39 -11.22 -9.58
N PHE A 184 -7.68 -11.14 -8.29
CA PHE A 184 -7.79 -9.87 -7.57
C PHE A 184 -6.58 -9.68 -6.64
N ASP A 185 -6.00 -8.49 -6.68
CA ASP A 185 -5.12 -8.03 -5.60
C ASP A 185 -5.97 -7.56 -4.41
N LYS A 186 -5.47 -7.71 -3.18
CA LYS A 186 -6.22 -7.31 -1.98
C LYS A 186 -6.03 -5.82 -1.68
N THR A 187 -4.77 -5.39 -1.59
CA THR A 187 -4.42 -4.06 -1.07
C THR A 187 -4.46 -3.03 -2.18
N GLY A 188 -5.33 -2.01 -2.05
CA GLY A 188 -5.51 -0.98 -3.07
C GLY A 188 -6.44 -1.38 -4.22
N THR A 189 -7.01 -2.59 -4.19
CA THR A 189 -8.02 -3.06 -5.17
C THR A 189 -9.32 -3.46 -4.48
N ILE A 190 -9.31 -4.51 -3.65
CA ILE A 190 -10.49 -4.89 -2.84
C ILE A 190 -10.63 -3.97 -1.62
N THR A 191 -9.49 -3.58 -1.04
CA THR A 191 -9.42 -2.73 0.15
C THR A 191 -8.81 -1.38 -0.21
N ASN A 192 -9.25 -0.31 0.46
CA ASN A 192 -8.77 1.05 0.21
C ASN A 192 -7.28 1.26 0.59
N GLY A 193 -6.59 0.25 1.15
CA GLY A 193 -5.21 0.34 1.60
C GLY A 193 -5.01 1.21 2.86
N GLU A 194 -6.09 1.77 3.38
CA GLU A 194 -6.14 2.55 4.61
C GLU A 194 -6.44 1.63 5.80
N MET A 195 -5.72 1.84 6.90
CA MET A 195 -6.01 1.17 8.17
C MET A 195 -7.11 1.96 8.89
N THR A 196 -8.08 1.26 9.47
CA THR A 196 -9.14 1.85 10.29
C THR A 196 -9.29 1.08 11.59
N LEU A 197 -9.64 1.79 12.67
CA LEU A 197 -9.98 1.14 13.94
C LEU A 197 -11.37 0.50 13.79
N GLN A 198 -11.44 -0.83 13.87
CA GLN A 198 -12.69 -1.58 13.71
C GLN A 198 -13.47 -1.75 15.00
N ALA A 199 -12.78 -2.15 16.08
CA ALA A 199 -13.40 -2.42 17.37
C ALA A 199 -12.43 -2.11 18.51
N THR A 200 -13.00 -1.76 19.66
CA THR A 200 -12.32 -1.73 20.96
C THR A 200 -13.04 -2.71 21.87
N LYS A 201 -12.29 -3.61 22.52
CA LYS A 201 -12.86 -4.60 23.44
C LYS A 201 -12.25 -4.37 24.82
N MET A 202 -13.09 -4.02 25.77
CA MET A 202 -12.73 -3.90 27.17
C MET A 202 -12.93 -5.25 27.85
N LEU A 203 -12.02 -5.63 28.73
CA LEU A 203 -12.05 -6.91 29.44
C LEU A 203 -12.60 -6.74 30.87
N PRO A 204 -13.24 -7.79 31.41
CA PRO A 204 -13.70 -7.80 32.80
C PRO A 204 -12.52 -7.60 33.76
N GLY A 205 -12.63 -6.59 34.62
CA GLY A 205 -11.55 -6.09 35.50
C GLY A 205 -11.14 -4.64 35.21
N ALA A 206 -11.37 -4.18 33.97
CA ALA A 206 -11.15 -2.78 33.55
C ALA A 206 -12.43 -1.91 33.67
N SER A 207 -13.43 -2.36 34.42
CA SER A 207 -14.81 -1.84 34.41
C SER A 207 -15.01 -0.51 35.16
N SER A 208 -14.37 0.57 34.71
CA SER A 208 -14.68 1.92 35.15
C SER A 208 -14.97 2.84 33.96
N VAL A 209 -15.86 3.82 34.14
CA VAL A 209 -16.14 4.88 33.13
C VAL A 209 -14.87 5.66 32.75
N ASP A 210 -13.84 5.62 33.60
CA ASP A 210 -12.55 6.23 33.35
C ASP A 210 -11.68 5.42 32.37
N SER A 211 -11.87 4.11 32.27
CA SER A 211 -11.05 3.24 31.38
C SER A 211 -11.29 3.56 29.90
N GLY A 212 -12.52 3.88 29.51
CA GLY A 212 -12.80 4.36 28.14
C GLY A 212 -12.08 5.68 27.81
N LYS A 213 -12.04 6.62 28.76
CA LYS A 213 -11.30 7.89 28.60
C LYS A 213 -9.79 7.67 28.60
N LEU A 214 -9.30 6.71 29.38
CA LEU A 214 -7.90 6.32 29.39
C LEU A 214 -7.50 5.68 28.06
N LEU A 215 -8.38 4.88 27.45
CA LEU A 215 -8.12 4.28 26.13
C LEU A 215 -7.94 5.37 25.09
N ASP A 216 -8.91 6.29 25.05
CA ASP A 216 -8.88 7.46 24.18
C ASP A 216 -7.62 8.31 24.40
N LEU A 217 -7.15 8.42 25.65
CA LEU A 217 -5.91 9.12 26.00
C LEU A 217 -4.65 8.39 25.51
N VAL A 218 -4.59 7.06 25.66
CA VAL A 218 -3.50 6.23 25.10
C VAL A 218 -3.45 6.39 23.59
N LEU A 219 -4.59 6.28 22.91
CA LEU A 219 -4.67 6.40 21.44
C LEU A 219 -4.33 7.82 20.95
N SER A 220 -4.65 8.86 21.74
CA SER A 220 -4.40 10.26 21.39
C SER A 220 -2.98 10.76 21.71
N CYS A 221 -2.31 10.23 22.74
CA CYS A 221 -1.01 10.71 23.19
C CYS A 221 0.16 9.77 22.85
N CYS A 222 -0.08 8.45 22.89
CA CYS A 222 0.98 7.47 22.65
C CYS A 222 1.15 7.26 21.16
N HIS A 223 1.73 8.23 20.45
CA HIS A 223 2.02 8.12 19.02
C HIS A 223 3.25 8.93 18.60
N SER A 224 3.79 8.62 17.42
CA SER A 224 4.89 9.35 16.77
C SER A 224 4.44 10.20 15.59
N LEU A 225 3.13 10.37 15.39
CA LEU A 225 2.57 11.25 14.35
C LEU A 225 3.10 12.68 14.47
N THR A 226 3.35 13.29 13.31
CA THR A 226 3.70 14.70 13.16
C THR A 226 2.66 15.38 12.29
N ALA A 227 2.14 16.51 12.74
CA ALA A 227 1.26 17.35 11.93
C ALA A 227 2.10 18.18 10.95
N VAL A 228 1.70 18.20 9.68
CA VAL A 228 2.38 19.04 8.65
C VAL A 228 1.91 20.48 8.74
N ASP A 229 0.67 20.69 9.19
CA ASP A 229 0.01 21.98 9.28
C ASP A 229 -0.41 22.30 10.73
N PRO A 230 -0.54 23.59 11.09
CA PRO A 230 -0.98 23.99 12.43
C PRO A 230 -2.39 23.51 12.79
N LEU A 231 -3.21 23.22 11.79
CA LEU A 231 -4.58 22.71 11.95
C LEU A 231 -4.63 21.18 12.08
N ALA A 232 -3.48 20.49 12.00
CA ALA A 232 -3.36 19.03 12.05
C ALA A 232 -4.35 18.31 11.11
N THR A 233 -4.59 18.88 9.93
CA THR A 233 -5.43 18.28 8.89
C THR A 233 -4.70 17.15 8.20
N VAL A 234 -3.38 17.30 8.02
CA VAL A 234 -2.53 16.28 7.39
C VAL A 234 -1.55 15.74 8.42
N LEU A 235 -1.86 14.54 8.92
CA LEU A 235 -1.00 13.79 9.82
C LEU A 235 -0.04 12.91 9.01
N VAL A 236 1.23 12.92 9.39
CA VAL A 236 2.25 12.07 8.78
C VAL A 236 2.82 11.15 9.85
N GLY A 237 2.79 9.85 9.57
CA GLY A 237 3.02 8.83 10.58
C GLY A 237 2.87 7.42 10.05
N ASP A 238 2.99 6.44 10.95
CA ASP A 238 2.52 5.08 10.69
C ASP A 238 0.99 5.09 10.50
N PRO A 239 0.44 4.52 9.41
CA PRO A 239 -1.01 4.44 9.18
C PRO A 239 -1.77 3.72 10.28
N LEU A 240 -1.14 2.81 11.00
CA LEU A 240 -1.73 2.23 12.21
C LEU A 240 -1.99 3.30 13.28
N GLU A 241 -1.00 4.15 13.53
CA GLU A 241 -1.12 5.26 14.47
C GLU A 241 -2.07 6.35 13.96
N GLN A 242 -2.07 6.61 12.65
CA GLN A 242 -3.02 7.57 12.04
C GLN A 242 -4.46 7.10 12.21
N ALA A 243 -4.72 5.80 12.02
CA ALA A 243 -6.04 5.20 12.22
C ALA A 243 -6.50 5.34 13.68
N MET A 244 -5.64 4.97 14.63
CA MET A 244 -5.92 5.08 16.07
C MET A 244 -6.17 6.52 16.50
N PHE A 245 -5.30 7.45 16.10
CA PHE A 245 -5.43 8.86 16.45
C PHE A 245 -6.66 9.50 15.81
N THR A 246 -6.98 9.15 14.56
CA THR A 246 -8.16 9.70 13.87
C THR A 246 -9.45 9.25 14.57
N ALA A 247 -9.53 7.98 14.97
CA ALA A 247 -10.65 7.45 15.75
C ALA A 247 -10.75 8.13 17.13
N ALA A 248 -9.65 8.24 17.87
CA ALA A 248 -9.63 8.89 19.17
C ALA A 248 -9.95 10.39 19.07
N ARG A 249 -9.51 11.08 18.01
CA ARG A 249 -9.81 12.49 17.77
C ARG A 249 -11.30 12.75 17.63
N THR A 250 -12.04 11.86 16.97
CA THR A 250 -13.51 11.98 16.87
C THR A 250 -14.22 11.82 18.22
N ALA A 251 -13.69 10.98 19.11
CA ALA A 251 -14.26 10.78 20.45
C ALA A 251 -13.89 11.90 21.43
N THR A 252 -12.67 12.42 21.35
CA THR A 252 -12.09 13.32 22.36
C THR A 252 -12.02 14.79 21.95
N ASN A 253 -12.33 15.12 20.69
CA ASN A 253 -11.96 16.40 20.08
C ASN A 253 -10.47 16.74 20.30
N ALA A 254 -9.59 15.72 20.31
CA ALA A 254 -8.16 15.92 20.53
C ALA A 254 -7.55 16.79 19.42
N ALA A 255 -6.89 17.87 19.84
CA ALA A 255 -6.01 18.66 18.99
C ALA A 255 -4.56 18.37 19.42
N ALA A 256 -3.83 17.68 18.55
CA ALA A 256 -2.38 17.54 18.72
C ALA A 256 -1.71 18.86 18.32
N ILE A 257 -1.06 19.53 19.29
CA ILE A 257 -0.26 20.73 19.02
C ILE A 257 1.21 20.29 19.04
N TYR A 258 1.64 19.68 17.94
CA TYR A 258 3.06 19.52 17.66
C TYR A 258 3.43 20.37 16.45
N LEU A 259 3.89 21.59 16.72
CA LEU A 259 4.57 22.42 15.74
C LEU A 259 6.08 22.15 15.86
N PRO A 260 6.76 21.71 14.78
CA PRO A 260 8.20 21.51 14.80
C PRO A 260 8.92 22.78 15.26
N GLY A 261 9.64 22.70 16.38
CA GLY A 261 10.46 23.80 16.91
C GLY A 261 9.94 24.52 18.16
N SER A 262 8.75 24.19 18.68
CA SER A 262 8.22 24.77 19.93
C SER A 262 8.21 23.77 21.09
N GLY A 263 9.35 23.59 21.77
CA GLY A 263 9.41 22.84 23.04
C GLY A 263 8.93 21.37 22.97
N PRO A 264 8.61 20.76 24.14
CA PRO A 264 8.05 19.42 24.20
C PRO A 264 6.63 19.37 23.59
N PRO A 265 6.27 18.27 22.89
CA PRO A 265 4.94 18.15 22.28
C PRO A 265 3.85 18.26 23.34
N THR A 266 2.83 19.08 23.06
CA THR A 266 1.69 19.30 23.95
C THR A 266 0.40 18.90 23.25
N PHE A 267 -0.46 18.21 23.98
CA PHE A 267 -1.71 17.65 23.47
C PHE A 267 -2.87 18.26 24.24
N GLN A 268 -3.88 18.77 23.51
CA GLN A 268 -5.13 19.22 24.10
C GLN A 268 -6.21 18.19 23.81
N ILE A 269 -6.76 17.59 24.87
CA ILE A 269 -7.68 16.45 24.81
C ILE A 269 -8.94 16.79 25.61
N PHE A 270 -10.09 16.29 25.17
CA PHE A 270 -11.40 16.61 25.75
C PHE A 270 -11.69 18.13 25.79
N GLY A 271 -11.14 18.87 24.82
CA GLY A 271 -11.26 20.33 24.69
C GLY A 271 -10.62 21.17 25.80
N THR A 272 -10.29 20.59 26.96
CA THR A 272 -9.94 21.33 28.18
C THR A 272 -8.68 20.83 28.87
N GLN A 273 -8.31 19.55 28.70
CA GLN A 273 -7.16 18.95 29.37
C GLN A 273 -5.91 19.09 28.51
N LYS A 274 -4.83 19.60 29.10
CA LYS A 274 -3.54 19.77 28.42
C LYS A 274 -2.52 18.79 29.00
N TYR A 275 -1.88 18.04 28.11
CA TYR A 275 -0.84 17.08 28.46
C TYR A 275 0.46 17.45 27.76
N SER A 276 1.54 17.62 28.51
CA SER A 276 2.89 17.80 27.96
C SER A 276 3.65 16.48 27.98
N GLN A 277 4.31 16.15 26.87
CA GLN A 277 5.12 14.94 26.79
C GLN A 277 6.51 15.19 27.36
N ILE A 278 6.86 14.49 28.44
CA ILE A 278 8.17 14.59 29.09
C ILE A 278 9.18 13.67 28.41
N ALA A 279 8.78 12.42 28.17
CA ALA A 279 9.63 11.42 27.57
C ALA A 279 8.83 10.57 26.58
N ARG A 280 9.52 10.07 25.55
CA ARG A 280 8.98 9.14 24.57
C ARG A 280 9.96 8.00 24.37
N PHE A 281 9.45 6.80 24.53
CA PHE A 281 10.12 5.56 24.19
C PHE A 281 9.52 5.08 22.87
N PRO A 282 10.18 5.35 21.73
CA PRO A 282 9.62 5.03 20.42
C PRO A 282 9.39 3.53 20.28
N PHE A 283 8.50 3.19 19.34
CA PHE A 283 8.26 1.80 18.98
C PHE A 283 9.58 1.14 18.57
N ASN A 284 9.93 0.05 19.24
CA ASN A 284 11.06 -0.78 18.88
C ASN A 284 10.50 -2.14 18.41
N SER A 285 10.84 -2.57 17.20
CA SER A 285 10.35 -3.81 16.60
C SER A 285 10.78 -5.06 17.37
N GLU A 286 11.95 -5.05 18.03
CA GLU A 286 12.40 -6.16 18.88
C GLU A 286 11.58 -6.25 20.17
N LEU A 287 11.19 -5.09 20.72
CA LEU A 287 10.38 -5.00 21.94
C LEU A 287 8.87 -4.98 21.69
N GLN A 288 8.45 -4.80 20.43
CA GLN A 288 7.07 -4.72 19.94
C GLN A 288 6.14 -3.76 20.71
N ARG A 289 6.68 -2.67 21.25
CA ARG A 289 5.92 -1.72 22.08
C ARG A 289 6.45 -0.30 22.06
N MET A 290 5.59 0.64 22.43
CA MET A 290 5.84 2.07 22.58
C MET A 290 5.27 2.56 23.91
N SER A 291 5.96 3.51 24.54
CA SER A 291 5.47 4.20 25.74
C SER A 291 5.77 5.69 25.70
N VAL A 292 4.88 6.48 26.31
CA VAL A 292 5.07 7.93 26.50
C VAL A 292 4.80 8.30 27.95
N ALA A 293 5.61 9.20 28.49
CA ALA A 293 5.38 9.80 29.80
C ALA A 293 4.79 11.20 29.61
N MET A 294 3.58 11.39 30.12
CA MET A 294 2.79 12.59 29.97
C MET A 294 2.58 13.27 31.33
N LYS A 295 2.65 14.59 31.36
CA LYS A 295 2.28 15.40 32.52
C LYS A 295 0.98 16.15 32.24
N HIS A 296 0.03 16.03 33.15
CA HIS A 296 -1.20 16.80 33.07
C HIS A 296 -0.94 18.24 33.57
N GLU A 297 -0.98 19.22 32.68
CA GLU A 297 -0.68 20.63 33.00
C GLU A 297 -1.68 21.24 33.98
N ASN A 298 -2.94 20.79 33.93
CA ASN A 298 -4.01 21.26 34.83
C ASN A 298 -4.18 20.35 36.06
N GLY A 299 -3.34 19.32 36.21
CA GLY A 299 -3.42 18.33 37.29
C GLY A 299 -2.50 18.64 38.47
N PRO A 300 -2.51 17.79 39.51
CA PRO A 300 -1.52 17.86 40.57
C PRO A 300 -0.10 17.76 39.98
N ALA A 301 0.77 18.72 40.34
CA ALA A 301 2.05 18.97 39.68
C ALA A 301 3.05 17.79 39.67
N SER A 302 2.80 16.76 40.49
CA SER A 302 3.65 15.59 40.69
C SER A 302 3.14 14.31 40.00
N GLU A 303 1.93 14.31 39.43
CA GLU A 303 1.36 13.10 38.83
C GLU A 303 1.73 13.00 37.35
N LEU A 304 2.44 11.94 37.03
CA LEU A 304 2.85 11.55 35.70
C LEU A 304 2.01 10.38 35.24
N LEU A 305 1.60 10.43 33.99
CA LEU A 305 0.84 9.38 33.36
C LEU A 305 1.68 8.73 32.27
N ILE A 306 2.05 7.49 32.50
CA ILE A 306 2.69 6.62 31.52
C ILE A 306 1.58 5.97 30.71
N LEU A 307 1.67 6.08 29.39
CA LEU A 307 0.74 5.46 28.44
C LEU A 307 1.55 4.53 27.54
N SER A 308 1.13 3.28 27.45
CA SER A 308 1.86 2.23 26.75
C SER A 308 0.94 1.49 25.78
N LYS A 309 1.47 1.10 24.63
CA LYS A 309 0.78 0.27 23.64
C LYS A 309 1.76 -0.70 22.98
N GLY A 310 1.30 -1.91 22.66
CA GLY A 310 2.16 -2.94 22.07
C GLY A 310 1.40 -4.18 21.60
N SER A 311 2.15 -5.20 21.20
CA SER A 311 1.58 -6.53 20.95
C SER A 311 0.99 -7.11 22.24
N PRO A 312 -0.15 -7.80 22.17
CA PRO A 312 -0.82 -8.32 23.37
C PRO A 312 0.09 -9.28 24.17
N GLU A 313 0.79 -10.19 23.49
CA GLU A 313 1.75 -11.14 24.08
C GLU A 313 2.85 -10.45 24.92
N VAL A 314 3.39 -9.33 24.43
CA VAL A 314 4.43 -8.60 25.16
C VAL A 314 3.81 -7.79 26.29
N MET A 315 2.68 -7.14 26.05
CA MET A 315 2.00 -6.33 27.06
C MET A 315 1.57 -7.19 28.24
N GLU A 316 1.14 -8.43 28.02
CA GLU A 316 0.80 -9.39 29.09
C GLU A 316 1.92 -9.52 30.14
N THR A 317 3.18 -9.59 29.70
CA THR A 317 4.34 -9.71 30.60
C THR A 317 4.66 -8.45 31.40
N LEU A 318 4.07 -7.31 31.01
CA LEU A 318 4.33 -5.99 31.58
C LEU A 318 3.19 -5.50 32.47
N LEU A 319 2.04 -6.17 32.43
CA LEU A 319 0.88 -5.86 33.26
C LEU A 319 1.12 -6.31 34.71
N GLU A 320 0.63 -5.52 35.67
CA GLU A 320 0.61 -5.91 37.09
C GLU A 320 -0.42 -7.02 37.34
N GLU A 321 -1.61 -6.86 36.76
CA GLU A 321 -2.68 -7.84 36.80
C GLU A 321 -3.21 -8.05 35.37
N VAL A 322 -3.19 -9.31 34.91
CA VAL A 322 -3.73 -9.68 33.60
C VAL A 322 -5.24 -9.92 33.74
N PRO A 323 -6.09 -9.24 32.95
CA PRO A 323 -7.54 -9.45 32.98
C PRO A 323 -7.94 -10.89 32.63
N GLN A 324 -9.13 -11.30 33.07
CA GLN A 324 -9.72 -12.56 32.61
C GLN A 324 -9.99 -12.50 31.10
N ASP A 325 -9.84 -13.65 30.43
CA ASP A 325 -10.09 -13.83 28.99
C ASP A 325 -9.19 -12.97 28.08
N TYR A 326 -8.05 -12.48 28.58
CA TYR A 326 -7.10 -11.68 27.81
C TYR A 326 -6.61 -12.40 26.55
N GLU A 327 -6.04 -13.60 26.74
CA GLU A 327 -5.49 -14.44 25.69
C GLU A 327 -6.54 -14.83 24.64
N GLU A 328 -7.66 -15.40 25.11
CA GLU A 328 -8.77 -15.83 24.25
C GLU A 328 -9.30 -14.66 23.41
N THR A 329 -9.47 -13.49 24.02
CA THR A 329 -9.99 -12.32 23.32
C THR A 329 -9.09 -11.83 22.20
N TYR A 330 -7.77 -11.73 22.42
CA TYR A 330 -6.91 -11.24 21.34
C TYR A 330 -6.70 -12.30 20.26
N GLN A 331 -6.72 -13.59 20.60
CA GLN A 331 -6.66 -14.68 19.63
C GLN A 331 -7.90 -14.69 18.73
N ASP A 332 -9.10 -14.49 19.29
CA ASP A 332 -10.35 -14.38 18.52
C ASP A 332 -10.30 -13.22 17.52
N LEU A 333 -9.91 -12.03 18.00
CA LEU A 333 -9.78 -10.84 17.15
C LEU A 333 -8.71 -11.02 16.07
N ALA A 334 -7.59 -11.67 16.40
CA ALA A 334 -6.56 -12.01 15.42
C ALA A 334 -7.06 -13.04 14.40
N GLY A 335 -7.89 -14.00 14.83
CA GLY A 335 -8.55 -15.00 13.98
C GLY A 335 -9.51 -14.41 12.96
N GLU A 336 -10.15 -13.29 13.29
CA GLU A 336 -10.94 -12.47 12.36
C GLU A 336 -10.07 -11.69 11.35
N GLY A 337 -8.75 -11.77 11.46
CA GLY A 337 -7.80 -11.06 10.60
C GLY A 337 -7.58 -9.60 11.01
N LEU A 338 -7.96 -9.21 12.24
CA LEU A 338 -7.69 -7.89 12.79
C LEU A 338 -6.27 -7.83 13.36
N ARG A 339 -5.66 -6.65 13.26
CA ARG A 339 -4.40 -6.37 13.94
C ARG A 339 -4.71 -5.89 15.36
N VAL A 340 -4.43 -6.71 16.35
CA VAL A 340 -4.72 -6.41 17.76
C VAL A 340 -3.57 -5.64 18.41
N ILE A 341 -3.92 -4.64 19.22
CA ILE A 341 -2.97 -3.83 20.01
C ILE A 341 -3.53 -3.73 21.41
N ALA A 342 -2.73 -4.08 22.41
CA ALA A 342 -3.09 -3.87 23.80
C ALA A 342 -2.65 -2.49 24.28
N ALA A 343 -3.52 -1.82 25.04
CA ALA A 343 -3.28 -0.53 25.65
C ALA A 343 -3.15 -0.69 27.17
N ALA A 344 -2.23 0.05 27.77
CA ALA A 344 -2.03 0.04 29.20
C ALA A 344 -1.59 1.42 29.70
N TYR A 345 -1.78 1.68 31.00
CA TYR A 345 -1.37 2.92 31.65
C TYR A 345 -0.74 2.67 33.02
N LYS A 346 0.03 3.65 33.51
CA LYS A 346 0.57 3.66 34.87
C LYS A 346 0.65 5.08 35.39
N ARG A 347 0.27 5.30 36.64
CA ARG A 347 0.39 6.61 37.31
C ARG A 347 1.62 6.59 38.19
N VAL A 348 2.46 7.61 38.06
CA VAL A 348 3.74 7.72 38.77
C VAL A 348 3.81 9.08 39.44
N SER A 349 4.23 9.09 40.71
CA SER A 349 4.35 10.33 41.48
C SER A 349 5.77 10.94 41.43
N ASN A 350 6.78 10.14 41.05
CA ASN A 350 8.19 10.54 41.05
C ASN A 350 8.78 10.66 39.64
N HIS A 351 9.37 11.83 39.33
CA HIS A 351 10.01 12.08 38.03
C HIS A 351 11.29 11.26 37.79
N SER A 352 11.93 10.73 38.83
CA SER A 352 13.18 9.94 38.72
C SER A 352 12.99 8.61 37.99
N GLU A 353 11.77 8.06 38.01
CA GLU A 353 11.43 6.76 37.39
C GLU A 353 11.34 6.83 35.85
N ILE A 354 11.41 8.02 35.24
CA ILE A 354 11.25 8.19 33.78
C ILE A 354 12.58 8.00 33.01
N THR A 355 13.70 7.80 33.71
CA THR A 355 15.02 7.76 33.07
C THR A 355 15.31 6.44 32.35
N ASP A 356 14.83 5.31 32.89
CA ASP A 356 15.02 4.00 32.29
C ASP A 356 13.71 3.43 31.73
N ARG A 357 13.78 2.89 30.51
CA ARG A 357 12.66 2.28 29.81
C ARG A 357 12.10 1.08 30.59
N GLY A 358 12.99 0.31 31.23
CA GLY A 358 12.62 -0.87 32.00
C GLY A 358 11.72 -0.54 33.21
N GLU A 359 11.92 0.59 33.87
CA GLU A 359 11.12 0.99 35.04
C GLU A 359 9.77 1.62 34.64
N VAL A 360 9.76 2.36 33.53
CA VAL A 360 8.55 2.97 32.96
C VAL A 360 7.56 1.90 32.49
N GLU A 361 8.07 0.81 31.91
CA GLU A 361 7.25 -0.23 31.27
C GLU A 361 6.85 -1.39 32.20
N LYS A 362 7.17 -1.36 33.50
CA LYS A 362 6.78 -2.39 34.48
C LYS A 362 5.52 -2.02 35.26
N ASN A 363 4.77 -3.04 35.67
CA ASN A 363 3.56 -2.92 36.50
C ASN A 363 2.55 -1.95 35.88
N LEU A 364 2.20 -2.21 34.62
CA LEU A 364 1.18 -1.44 33.90
C LEU A 364 -0.21 -1.96 34.23
N HIS A 365 -1.22 -1.09 34.19
CA HIS A 365 -2.63 -1.48 34.30
C HIS A 365 -3.28 -1.51 32.92
N PHE A 366 -4.04 -2.56 32.64
CA PHE A 366 -4.76 -2.71 31.38
C PHE A 366 -5.89 -1.67 31.27
N VAL A 367 -6.20 -1.25 30.04
CA VAL A 367 -7.20 -0.21 29.73
C VAL A 367 -8.39 -0.76 28.96
#